data_AF-D6ZB57-F1
#
_entry.id   AF-D6ZB57-F1
#
_cell.length_a   1.000
_cell.length_b   1.000
_cell.length_c   1.000
_cell.angle_alpha   90.00
_cell.angle_beta   90.00
_cell.angle_gamma   90.00
#
_symmetry.space_group_name_H-M   'P 1'
#
loop_
_entity.id
_entity.type
_entity.pdbx_description
1 polymer ?
#
loop_
_entity_poly.entity_id
_entity_poly.type
_entity_poly.pdbx_seq_one_letter_code
_entity_poly.pdbx_strand_id
1 'polypeptide(L)'
;MNLTAHAVRALTALSLALGVCGCGNSQPQQPDRGGVELVGLFRFDPAAYLGPDKAPTGTWFQMLTPAGGVMSNANPGSPVWQVNGKPVPGAYTSLAPGVGGGLRAGGYQSLPDPAFAGTPTDPKAGDSLADSVTQPTPFFLVKFSISTNATDPQTQRPVGPPKVLLRTDGTLAADLSSWAATWNGQYFNQGAPKPRPAKDAQVQGAAQVKQVWDWAAQKFLDAPVADNIPQGDWATGSYDPATRHYSLQWRSLIVGGPFDKFTGLWHLEGVFEPSTGPVPHGPSS
;
A
#
# COMPACT_ATOMS: atom_id res chain seq x y z
N MET A 1 -47.59 -10.39 -77.57
CA MET A 1 -47.12 -10.51 -76.16
C MET A 1 -45.92 -9.57 -76.05
N ASN A 2 -46.09 -8.25 -75.91
CA ASN A 2 -46.68 -7.46 -74.81
C ASN A 2 -45.92 -7.57 -73.47
N LEU A 3 -45.52 -6.39 -72.97
CA LEU A 3 -45.14 -6.02 -71.59
C LEU A 3 -43.66 -6.21 -71.13
N THR A 4 -42.81 -5.37 -71.74
CA THR A 4 -41.87 -4.39 -71.15
C THR A 4 -41.55 -4.30 -69.63
N ALA A 5 -40.34 -3.74 -69.38
CA ALA A 5 -39.76 -3.13 -68.16
C ALA A 5 -38.93 -4.07 -67.24
N HIS A 6 -37.59 -4.08 -67.26
CA HIS A 6 -36.57 -3.04 -66.95
C HIS A 6 -36.26 -2.84 -65.45
N ALA A 7 -35.04 -3.19 -65.05
CA ALA A 7 -34.33 -2.55 -63.92
C ALA A 7 -32.80 -2.74 -64.05
N VAL A 8 -32.09 -1.70 -64.51
CA VAL A 8 -30.63 -1.59 -64.38
C VAL A 8 -30.30 -1.04 -62.99
N ARG A 9 -29.30 -1.58 -62.29
CA ARG A 9 -28.61 -0.87 -61.20
C ARG A 9 -27.10 -1.05 -61.30
N ALA A 10 -26.40 0.07 -61.14
CA ALA A 10 -24.97 0.21 -61.33
C ALA A 10 -24.16 -0.19 -60.09
N LEU A 11 -22.87 -0.44 -60.29
CA LEU A 11 -21.88 -0.61 -59.23
C LEU A 11 -21.65 0.71 -58.49
N THR A 12 -21.85 0.72 -57.16
CA THR A 12 -21.45 1.83 -56.29
C THR A 12 -20.22 1.43 -55.49
N ALA A 13 -19.07 2.03 -55.78
CA ALA A 13 -17.88 1.90 -54.93
C ALA A 13 -18.07 2.77 -53.68
N LEU A 14 -18.02 2.15 -52.49
CA LEU A 14 -18.19 2.85 -51.22
C LEU A 14 -16.83 3.13 -50.56
N SER A 15 -16.40 4.39 -50.62
CA SER A 15 -15.20 4.87 -49.92
C SER A 15 -15.46 4.91 -48.41
N LEU A 16 -14.85 4.01 -47.62
CA LEU A 16 -14.90 4.12 -46.17
C LEU A 16 -13.95 5.25 -45.68
N ALA A 17 -14.53 6.23 -45.00
CA ALA A 17 -13.77 7.23 -44.26
C ALA A 17 -13.18 6.60 -42.99
N LEU A 18 -11.88 6.80 -42.76
CA LEU A 18 -11.20 6.39 -41.53
C LEU A 18 -11.55 7.37 -40.39
N GLY A 19 -12.64 7.09 -39.68
CA GLY A 19 -12.89 7.68 -38.38
C GLY A 19 -11.89 7.15 -37.35
N VAL A 20 -11.02 8.01 -36.83
CA VAL A 20 -10.09 7.66 -35.76
C VAL A 20 -10.89 7.52 -34.45
N CYS A 21 -11.35 6.31 -34.16
CA CYS A 21 -11.85 5.98 -32.83
C CYS A 21 -10.69 6.10 -31.83
N GLY A 22 -10.72 7.15 -31.01
CA GLY A 22 -9.83 7.28 -29.87
C GLY A 22 -10.12 6.17 -28.86
N CYS A 23 -9.27 5.14 -28.84
CA CYS A 23 -9.29 4.09 -27.81
C CYS A 23 -8.84 4.69 -26.47
N GLY A 24 -9.73 5.42 -25.80
CA GLY A 24 -9.55 5.79 -24.41
C GLY A 24 -9.52 4.52 -23.56
N ASN A 25 -8.37 4.22 -22.98
CA ASN A 25 -8.25 3.18 -21.96
C ASN A 25 -9.02 3.64 -20.72
N SER A 26 -10.30 3.25 -20.64
CA SER A 26 -11.13 3.42 -19.45
C SER A 26 -10.61 2.53 -18.32
N GLN A 27 -9.59 3.00 -17.60
CA GLN A 27 -9.34 2.51 -16.25
C GLN A 27 -10.66 2.67 -15.47
N PRO A 28 -11.07 1.69 -14.64
CA PRO A 28 -12.24 1.85 -13.79
C PRO A 28 -12.03 3.07 -12.91
N GLN A 29 -12.74 4.16 -13.24
CA GLN A 29 -12.68 5.40 -12.49
C GLN A 29 -13.23 5.10 -11.10
N GLN A 30 -12.35 5.13 -10.10
CA GLN A 30 -12.74 4.81 -8.73
C GLN A 30 -13.86 5.81 -8.33
N PRO A 31 -14.99 5.34 -7.76
CA PRO A 31 -16.17 6.18 -7.59
C PRO A 31 -15.81 7.44 -6.84
N ASP A 32 -16.34 8.59 -7.29
CA ASP A 32 -16.13 9.85 -6.61
C ASP A 32 -16.61 9.74 -5.16
N ARG A 33 -15.68 9.80 -4.21
CA ARG A 33 -15.95 9.62 -2.78
C ARG A 33 -16.25 10.95 -2.08
N GLY A 34 -16.23 12.07 -2.82
CA GLY A 34 -16.43 13.41 -2.30
C GLY A 34 -15.35 13.87 -1.33
N GLY A 35 -15.45 15.15 -0.93
CA GLY A 35 -14.52 15.78 0.00
C GLY A 35 -13.44 16.62 -0.67
N VAL A 36 -12.66 17.32 0.16
CA VAL A 36 -11.57 18.21 -0.27
C VAL A 36 -10.25 17.46 -0.23
N GLU A 37 -9.47 17.52 -1.30
CA GLU A 37 -8.15 16.89 -1.34
C GLU A 37 -7.12 17.68 -0.52
N LEU A 38 -6.49 17.01 0.45
CA LEU A 38 -5.46 17.55 1.32
C LEU A 38 -4.08 17.28 0.71
N VAL A 39 -3.60 18.23 -0.10
CA VAL A 39 -2.27 18.17 -0.72
C VAL A 39 -1.24 18.86 0.18
N GLY A 40 -0.18 18.14 0.57
CA GLY A 40 0.79 18.65 1.54
C GLY A 40 1.60 17.54 2.22
N LEU A 41 2.21 17.87 3.36
CA LEU A 41 2.95 16.95 4.21
C LEU A 41 2.08 16.53 5.40
N PHE A 42 1.83 15.23 5.53
CA PHE A 42 1.30 14.59 6.72
C PHE A 42 2.51 14.21 7.59
N ARG A 43 2.91 15.11 8.49
CA ARG A 43 4.06 14.89 9.38
C ARG A 43 3.73 13.79 10.37
N PHE A 44 4.66 12.86 10.57
CA PHE A 44 4.49 11.77 11.53
C PHE A 44 4.97 12.19 12.91
N ASP A 45 4.10 12.05 13.91
CA ASP A 45 4.54 11.94 15.29
C ASP A 45 5.16 10.54 15.49
N PRO A 46 6.35 10.44 16.13
CA PRO A 46 7.01 9.16 16.36
C PRO A 46 6.19 8.30 17.33
N ALA A 47 6.17 6.98 17.11
CA ALA A 47 5.41 6.10 17.98
C ALA A 47 5.89 6.14 19.45
N ALA A 48 4.96 6.39 20.37
CA ALA A 48 5.18 6.43 21.81
C ALA A 48 4.43 5.29 22.51
N TYR A 49 5.16 4.49 23.28
CA TYR A 49 4.59 3.43 24.11
C TYR A 49 4.02 4.03 25.41
N LEU A 50 2.71 3.87 25.63
CA LEU A 50 1.98 4.48 26.75
C LEU A 50 1.81 3.57 27.98
N GLY A 51 2.55 2.46 28.04
CA GLY A 51 2.42 1.46 29.10
C GLY A 51 1.50 0.29 28.74
N PRO A 52 1.30 -0.66 29.67
CA PRO A 52 0.80 -1.98 29.33
C PRO A 52 -0.65 -2.05 28.83
N ASP A 53 -1.49 -1.12 29.27
CA ASP A 53 -2.95 -1.16 29.07
C ASP A 53 -3.45 -0.09 28.09
N LYS A 54 -2.55 0.43 27.25
CA LYS A 54 -2.84 1.51 26.30
C LYS A 54 -2.27 1.18 24.93
N ALA A 55 -3.03 1.48 23.88
CA ALA A 55 -2.51 1.48 22.52
C ALA A 55 -1.36 2.51 22.41
N PRO A 56 -0.34 2.25 21.57
CA PRO A 56 0.66 3.27 21.25
C PRO A 56 0.01 4.44 20.52
N THR A 57 0.50 5.65 20.81
CA THR A 57 0.23 6.87 20.02
C THR A 57 1.34 7.11 19.02
N GLY A 58 1.17 8.08 18.11
CA GLY A 58 2.11 8.31 17.02
C GLY A 58 2.08 7.20 15.97
N THR A 59 3.04 7.19 15.06
CA THR A 59 3.01 6.35 13.85
C THR A 59 3.64 4.97 14.07
N TRP A 60 2.91 3.89 13.75
CA TRP A 60 3.36 2.50 13.96
C TRP A 60 2.86 1.51 12.90
N PHE A 61 3.62 0.42 12.78
CA PHE A 61 3.26 -0.78 12.00
C PHE A 61 3.03 -1.96 12.95
N GLN A 62 2.16 -2.89 12.56
CA GLN A 62 1.93 -4.12 13.29
C GLN A 62 1.61 -5.27 12.35
N MET A 63 2.27 -6.40 12.56
CA MET A 63 2.00 -7.61 11.79
C MET A 63 0.98 -8.50 12.51
N LEU A 64 -0.06 -8.90 11.78
CA LEU A 64 -1.10 -9.82 12.22
C LEU A 64 -0.94 -11.17 11.51
N THR A 65 -1.14 -12.25 12.24
CA THR A 65 -1.14 -13.62 11.69
C THR A 65 -2.33 -13.84 10.75
N PRO A 66 -2.31 -14.87 9.90
CA PRO A 66 -3.46 -15.22 9.05
C PRO A 66 -4.76 -15.50 9.84
N ALA A 67 -4.64 -15.84 11.14
CA ALA A 67 -5.79 -16.02 12.05
C ALA A 67 -6.29 -14.70 12.67
N GLY A 68 -5.73 -13.55 12.29
CA GLY A 68 -6.07 -12.22 12.80
C GLY A 68 -5.47 -11.86 14.16
N GLY A 69 -4.72 -12.77 14.79
CA GLY A 69 -3.99 -12.52 16.03
C GLY A 69 -2.70 -11.73 15.81
N VAL A 70 -2.05 -11.28 16.88
CA VAL A 70 -0.81 -10.50 16.80
C VAL A 70 0.38 -11.43 16.48
N MET A 71 1.23 -11.04 15.53
CA MET A 71 2.57 -11.62 15.39
C MET A 71 3.42 -11.09 16.54
N SER A 72 3.93 -11.98 17.38
CA SER A 72 4.86 -11.61 18.43
C SER A 72 5.93 -12.67 18.64
N ASN A 73 7.13 -12.24 19.01
CA ASN A 73 8.27 -13.14 19.22
C ASN A 73 8.09 -14.04 20.46
N ALA A 74 7.15 -13.70 21.36
CA ALA A 74 6.87 -14.47 22.57
C ALA A 74 5.60 -15.35 22.46
N ASN A 75 4.68 -15.09 21.52
CA ASN A 75 3.47 -15.90 21.33
C ASN A 75 2.84 -15.68 19.93
N PRO A 76 3.09 -16.56 18.95
CA PRO A 76 2.42 -16.50 17.66
C PRO A 76 0.92 -16.82 17.79
N GLY A 77 0.04 -15.89 17.39
CA GLY A 77 -1.39 -16.16 17.19
C GLY A 77 -2.33 -15.86 18.36
N SER A 78 -1.93 -15.09 19.37
CA SER A 78 -2.87 -14.59 20.39
C SER A 78 -3.82 -13.52 19.82
N PRO A 79 -5.13 -13.52 20.17
CA PRO A 79 -6.15 -12.67 19.55
C PRO A 79 -6.19 -11.21 20.06
N VAL A 80 -5.19 -10.78 20.83
CA VAL A 80 -5.21 -9.49 21.55
C VAL A 80 -3.81 -8.87 21.63
N TRP A 81 -3.77 -7.54 21.78
CA TRP A 81 -2.58 -6.71 22.02
C TRP A 81 -1.80 -7.08 23.30
N GLN A 82 -2.39 -7.94 24.14
CA GLN A 82 -1.85 -8.41 25.40
C GLN A 82 -1.91 -9.94 25.49
N VAL A 83 -1.00 -10.52 26.26
CA VAL A 83 -1.12 -11.87 26.82
C VAL A 83 -1.17 -11.73 28.33
N ASN A 84 -2.24 -12.21 28.96
CA ASN A 84 -2.46 -12.19 30.42
C ASN A 84 -2.31 -10.79 31.07
N GLY A 85 -2.93 -9.76 30.48
CA GLY A 85 -2.91 -8.39 31.03
C GLY A 85 -1.58 -7.65 30.85
N LYS A 86 -0.73 -8.08 29.92
CA LYS A 86 0.55 -7.44 29.59
C LYS A 86 0.72 -7.39 28.07
N PRO A 87 1.17 -6.28 27.45
CA PRO A 87 1.48 -6.27 26.04
C PRO A 87 2.55 -7.29 25.74
N VAL A 88 2.54 -7.80 24.52
CA VAL A 88 3.67 -8.57 24.05
C VAL A 88 4.77 -7.62 23.57
N PRO A 89 6.00 -7.69 24.13
CA PRO A 89 7.11 -6.92 23.58
C PRO A 89 7.30 -7.26 22.08
N GLY A 90 7.43 -6.24 21.24
CA GLY A 90 7.48 -6.40 19.79
C GLY A 90 6.13 -6.66 19.10
N ALA A 91 5.00 -6.51 19.79
CA ALA A 91 3.67 -6.53 19.16
C ALA A 91 3.49 -5.41 18.11
N TYR A 92 4.19 -4.28 18.28
CA TYR A 92 4.21 -3.14 17.38
C TYR A 92 5.64 -2.84 16.97
N THR A 93 5.79 -2.32 15.75
CA THR A 93 7.03 -1.74 15.26
C THR A 93 6.85 -0.23 15.22
N SER A 94 7.46 0.45 16.20
CA SER A 94 7.42 1.91 16.31
C SER A 94 8.12 2.55 15.12
N LEU A 95 7.44 3.47 14.43
CA LEU A 95 8.01 4.20 13.31
C LEU A 95 8.34 5.64 13.74
N ALA A 96 9.45 6.16 13.21
CA ALA A 96 9.84 7.56 13.34
C ALA A 96 9.76 8.26 11.97
N PRO A 97 9.43 9.56 11.92
CA PRO A 97 9.45 10.34 10.68
C PRO A 97 10.83 10.26 10.01
N GLY A 98 10.81 9.99 8.70
CA GLY A 98 12.00 10.02 7.86
C GLY A 98 12.55 11.44 7.63
N VAL A 99 13.56 11.57 6.77
CA VAL A 99 14.14 12.89 6.40
C VAL A 99 13.14 13.80 5.69
N GLY A 100 12.07 13.24 5.11
CA GLY A 100 10.94 13.98 4.56
C GLY A 100 9.88 14.39 5.60
N GLY A 101 10.02 13.99 6.87
CA GLY A 101 9.13 14.34 7.98
C GLY A 101 7.84 13.52 8.09
N GLY A 102 7.54 12.65 7.13
CA GLY A 102 6.32 11.84 7.08
C GLY A 102 5.87 11.58 5.64
N LEU A 103 4.56 11.47 5.43
CA LEU A 103 3.93 11.15 4.15
C LEU A 103 3.58 12.42 3.36
N ARG A 104 4.06 12.53 2.12
CA ARG A 104 3.65 13.57 1.16
C ARG A 104 2.42 13.11 0.38
N ALA A 105 1.32 13.84 0.52
CA ALA A 105 0.15 13.71 -0.33
C ALA A 105 0.32 14.53 -1.62
N GLY A 106 -0.11 13.98 -2.76
CA GLY A 106 0.05 14.56 -4.09
C GLY A 106 1.44 14.42 -4.71
N GLY A 107 2.37 13.67 -4.10
CA GLY A 107 3.71 13.43 -4.64
C GLY A 107 4.37 12.17 -4.10
N TYR A 108 5.38 11.66 -4.83
CA TYR A 108 6.10 10.44 -4.48
C TYR A 108 7.32 10.70 -3.59
N GLN A 109 7.63 9.72 -2.75
CA GLN A 109 8.85 9.61 -1.95
C GLN A 109 9.46 8.24 -2.26
N SER A 110 9.99 8.14 -3.48
CA SER A 110 10.40 6.86 -4.09
C SER A 110 11.62 6.24 -3.42
N LEU A 111 11.82 4.96 -3.69
CA LEU A 111 13.02 4.22 -3.31
C LEU A 111 14.31 4.90 -3.85
N PRO A 112 15.42 4.87 -3.10
CA PRO A 112 16.74 5.17 -3.63
C PRO A 112 17.22 4.04 -4.55
N ASP A 113 18.26 4.33 -5.33
CA ASP A 113 19.02 3.33 -6.10
C ASP A 113 20.47 3.29 -5.58
N PRO A 114 20.95 2.17 -5.00
CA PRO A 114 20.20 0.93 -4.73
C PRO A 114 19.16 1.09 -3.61
N ALA A 115 18.11 0.26 -3.65
CA ALA A 115 17.04 0.25 -2.64
C ALA A 115 17.45 -0.44 -1.31
N PHE A 116 18.48 -1.29 -1.35
CA PHE A 116 18.93 -2.11 -0.22
C PHE A 116 20.44 -1.98 0.00
N ALA A 117 20.86 -2.12 1.25
CA ALA A 117 22.27 -2.09 1.64
C ALA A 117 22.98 -3.44 1.38
N GLY A 118 24.29 -3.32 1.20
CA GLY A 118 25.23 -4.44 1.29
C GLY A 118 25.32 -5.34 0.06
N THR A 119 26.21 -6.32 0.17
CA THR A 119 26.27 -7.51 -0.69
C THR A 119 25.93 -8.73 0.17
N PRO A 120 25.73 -9.96 -0.37
CA PRO A 120 25.36 -11.14 0.43
C PRO A 120 26.31 -11.53 1.58
N THR A 121 27.46 -10.87 1.73
CA THR A 121 28.42 -11.06 2.82
C THR A 121 28.47 -9.90 3.83
N ASP A 122 27.68 -8.83 3.62
CA ASP A 122 27.59 -7.67 4.51
C ASP A 122 26.64 -7.96 5.69
N PRO A 123 27.00 -7.65 6.96
CA PRO A 123 26.06 -7.76 8.09
C PRO A 123 24.80 -6.89 7.97
N LYS A 124 24.74 -5.94 7.03
CA LYS A 124 23.57 -5.11 6.69
C LYS A 124 22.88 -5.55 5.40
N ALA A 125 23.24 -6.69 4.82
CA ALA A 125 22.65 -7.19 3.58
C ALA A 125 21.12 -7.18 3.64
N GLY A 126 20.48 -6.45 2.73
CA GLY A 126 19.02 -6.39 2.65
C GLY A 126 18.34 -5.38 3.58
N ASP A 127 19.08 -4.63 4.42
CA ASP A 127 18.54 -3.42 5.09
C ASP A 127 17.97 -2.48 4.03
N SER A 128 16.75 -1.96 4.22
CA SER A 128 16.23 -0.92 3.33
C SER A 128 16.98 0.40 3.52
N LEU A 129 17.24 1.06 2.38
CA LEU A 129 17.90 2.36 2.32
C LEU A 129 16.92 3.54 2.19
N ALA A 130 15.62 3.31 1.95
CA ALA A 130 14.66 4.40 1.85
C ALA A 130 14.45 5.04 3.23
N ASP A 131 14.65 6.36 3.32
CA ASP A 131 14.61 7.10 4.60
C ASP A 131 13.68 8.31 4.57
N SER A 132 12.99 8.57 3.45
CA SER A 132 12.20 9.78 3.26
C SER A 132 10.88 9.78 4.05
N VAL A 133 10.11 8.69 3.99
CA VAL A 133 8.79 8.58 4.65
C VAL A 133 8.97 8.24 6.14
N THR A 134 9.68 7.14 6.42
CA THR A 134 10.04 6.68 7.76
C THR A 134 11.54 6.45 7.85
N GLN A 135 12.12 6.54 9.05
CA GLN A 135 13.49 6.08 9.26
C GLN A 135 13.59 4.54 9.07
N PRO A 136 14.69 4.02 8.49
CA PRO A 136 15.00 2.59 8.47
C PRO A 136 15.03 2.00 9.88
N THR A 137 14.00 1.21 10.19
CA THR A 137 13.69 0.73 11.54
C THR A 137 13.94 -0.78 11.61
N PRO A 138 14.59 -1.34 12.65
CA PRO A 138 14.77 -2.79 12.77
C PRO A 138 13.43 -3.55 12.89
N PHE A 139 13.25 -4.55 12.04
CA PHE A 139 12.14 -5.50 12.06
C PHE A 139 12.71 -6.90 11.83
N PHE A 140 12.60 -7.81 12.80
CA PHE A 140 13.33 -9.09 12.77
C PHE A 140 14.84 -8.93 12.43
N LEU A 141 15.49 -7.98 13.11
CA LEU A 141 16.91 -7.61 12.99
C LEU A 141 17.36 -6.93 11.68
N VAL A 142 16.59 -7.03 10.59
CA VAL A 142 16.85 -6.31 9.32
C VAL A 142 16.00 -5.04 9.28
N LYS A 143 16.55 -3.94 8.75
CA LYS A 143 15.80 -2.68 8.67
C LYS A 143 14.75 -2.75 7.57
N PHE A 144 13.49 -2.46 7.93
CA PHE A 144 12.47 -2.09 6.97
C PHE A 144 12.24 -0.58 6.95
N SER A 145 11.71 -0.10 5.84
CA SER A 145 11.20 1.26 5.71
C SER A 145 10.19 1.39 4.58
N ILE A 146 9.66 2.60 4.43
CA ILE A 146 8.55 2.94 3.56
C ILE A 146 8.99 3.88 2.46
N SER A 147 8.45 3.64 1.27
CA SER A 147 8.51 4.50 0.10
C SER A 147 7.13 4.64 -0.54
N THR A 148 6.93 5.70 -1.33
CA THR A 148 5.77 5.83 -2.21
C THR A 148 6.26 5.99 -3.64
N ASN A 149 5.88 5.09 -4.53
CA ASN A 149 6.47 4.95 -5.86
C ASN A 149 5.41 5.06 -6.97
N ALA A 150 5.76 5.65 -8.12
CA ALA A 150 4.85 5.75 -9.27
C ALA A 150 4.56 4.39 -9.93
N THR A 151 5.53 3.48 -9.86
CA THR A 151 5.38 2.07 -10.18
C THR A 151 5.55 1.28 -8.89
N ASP A 152 4.57 0.44 -8.55
CA ASP A 152 4.66 -0.47 -7.42
C ASP A 152 5.84 -1.44 -7.62
N PRO A 153 6.85 -1.45 -6.73
CA PRO A 153 8.04 -2.28 -6.92
C PRO A 153 7.78 -3.78 -6.76
N GLN A 154 6.68 -4.18 -6.10
CA GLN A 154 6.27 -5.58 -6.00
C GLN A 154 5.47 -6.02 -7.24
N THR A 155 4.45 -5.26 -7.65
CA THR A 155 3.54 -5.67 -8.74
C THR A 155 3.90 -5.14 -10.13
N GLN A 156 4.91 -4.25 -10.23
CA GLN A 156 5.35 -3.59 -11.46
C GLN A 156 4.25 -2.80 -12.18
N ARG A 157 3.22 -2.36 -11.44
CA ARG A 157 2.06 -1.63 -11.96
C ARG A 157 2.17 -0.13 -11.67
N PRO A 158 1.71 0.74 -12.59
CA PRO A 158 1.53 2.15 -12.29
C PRO A 158 0.42 2.32 -11.24
N VAL A 159 0.68 3.19 -10.26
CA VAL A 159 -0.20 3.52 -9.13
C VAL A 159 -0.17 5.03 -8.91
N GLY A 160 -1.18 5.60 -8.25
CA GLY A 160 -1.24 7.05 -7.99
C GLY A 160 -0.28 7.49 -6.87
N PRO A 161 0.04 8.79 -6.78
CA PRO A 161 0.66 9.33 -5.58
C PRO A 161 -0.32 9.20 -4.40
N PRO A 162 0.16 9.23 -3.15
CA PRO A 162 -0.71 9.22 -1.98
C PRO A 162 -1.73 10.36 -2.08
N LYS A 163 -3.02 10.03 -1.96
CA LYS A 163 -4.13 10.98 -2.06
C LYS A 163 -4.96 10.92 -0.78
N VAL A 164 -5.15 12.05 -0.10
CA VAL A 164 -5.96 12.14 1.12
C VAL A 164 -7.13 13.09 0.87
N LEU A 165 -8.34 12.65 1.20
CA LEU A 165 -9.57 13.42 1.14
C LEU A 165 -10.09 13.68 2.55
N LEU A 166 -10.40 14.94 2.85
CA LEU A 166 -11.24 15.34 3.97
C LEU A 166 -12.71 15.28 3.52
N ARG A 167 -13.46 14.31 4.06
CA ARG A 167 -14.88 14.13 3.75
C ARG A 167 -15.75 15.20 4.41
N THR A 168 -16.99 15.30 3.94
CA THR A 168 -18.02 16.22 4.47
C THR A 168 -18.46 15.90 5.90
N ASP A 169 -18.20 14.69 6.40
CA ASP A 169 -18.44 14.27 7.79
C ASP A 169 -17.25 14.57 8.73
N GLY A 170 -16.18 15.17 8.22
CA GLY A 170 -14.95 15.46 8.97
C GLY A 170 -13.97 14.28 9.07
N THR A 171 -14.29 13.12 8.49
CA THR A 171 -13.37 11.98 8.45
C THR A 171 -12.36 12.07 7.30
N LEU A 172 -11.24 11.39 7.44
CA LEU A 172 -10.29 11.20 6.34
C LEU A 172 -10.54 9.90 5.58
N ALA A 173 -10.26 9.96 4.29
CA ALA A 173 -10.10 8.80 3.41
C ALA A 173 -8.79 8.96 2.63
N ALA A 174 -7.95 7.91 2.54
CA ALA A 174 -6.72 7.99 1.76
C ALA A 174 -6.50 6.81 0.82
N ASP A 175 -6.15 7.13 -0.43
CA ASP A 175 -5.48 6.21 -1.34
C ASP A 175 -3.98 6.25 -1.06
N LEU A 176 -3.47 5.13 -0.59
CA LEU A 176 -2.08 4.85 -0.28
C LEU A 176 -1.61 3.65 -1.13
N SER A 177 -2.18 3.42 -2.31
CA SER A 177 -1.85 2.27 -3.17
C SER A 177 -0.36 2.16 -3.55
N SER A 178 0.35 3.29 -3.55
CA SER A 178 1.80 3.39 -3.78
C SER A 178 2.68 3.12 -2.55
N TRP A 179 2.11 2.91 -1.36
CA TRP A 179 2.83 2.59 -0.12
C TRP A 179 3.49 1.22 -0.19
N ALA A 180 4.81 1.22 -0.36
CA ALA A 180 5.62 0.02 -0.45
C ALA A 180 6.55 -0.10 0.77
N ALA A 181 6.46 -1.25 1.45
CA ALA A 181 7.42 -1.63 2.47
C ALA A 181 8.58 -2.39 1.81
N THR A 182 9.80 -2.10 2.24
CA THR A 182 11.03 -2.75 1.78
C THR A 182 11.74 -3.39 2.96
N TRP A 183 12.10 -4.67 2.86
CA TRP A 183 12.75 -5.42 3.94
C TRP A 183 13.49 -6.65 3.40
N ASN A 184 14.70 -6.89 3.89
CA ASN A 184 15.52 -8.08 3.57
C ASN A 184 15.65 -8.35 2.06
N GLY A 185 15.94 -7.31 1.28
CA GLY A 185 16.06 -7.40 -0.18
C GLY A 185 14.74 -7.61 -0.93
N GLN A 186 13.59 -7.56 -0.26
CA GLN A 186 12.27 -7.81 -0.84
C GLN A 186 11.33 -6.59 -0.78
N TYR A 187 10.42 -6.53 -1.75
CA TYR A 187 9.39 -5.51 -1.89
C TYR A 187 8.02 -6.07 -1.53
N PHE A 188 7.26 -5.33 -0.72
CA PHE A 188 5.91 -5.67 -0.31
C PHE A 188 4.97 -4.49 -0.58
N ASN A 189 3.98 -4.64 -1.46
CA ASN A 189 2.90 -3.67 -1.50
C ASN A 189 2.11 -3.79 -0.18
N GLN A 190 2.06 -2.68 0.54
CA GLN A 190 1.38 -2.56 1.83
C GLN A 190 0.36 -1.41 1.83
N GLY A 191 -0.05 -0.96 0.64
CA GLY A 191 -1.00 0.11 0.44
C GLY A 191 -2.47 -0.29 0.64
N ALA A 192 -3.31 0.74 0.54
CA ALA A 192 -4.76 0.67 0.59
C ALA A 192 -5.33 1.68 -0.42
N PRO A 193 -6.19 1.31 -1.38
CA PRO A 193 -6.71 -0.03 -1.62
C PRO A 193 -5.60 -0.89 -2.23
N LYS A 194 -5.53 -2.17 -1.87
CA LYS A 194 -4.42 -3.01 -2.36
C LYS A 194 -4.52 -3.21 -3.89
N PRO A 195 -3.49 -2.85 -4.69
CA PRO A 195 -3.45 -3.18 -6.11
C PRO A 195 -3.42 -4.69 -6.34
N ARG A 196 -4.18 -5.15 -7.33
CA ARG A 196 -4.22 -6.57 -7.72
C ARG A 196 -3.05 -6.92 -8.65
N PRO A 197 -2.44 -8.12 -8.57
CA PRO A 197 -1.57 -8.63 -9.62
C PRO A 197 -2.27 -8.73 -10.99
N ALA A 198 -1.49 -8.81 -12.07
CA ALA A 198 -1.99 -9.37 -13.33
C ALA A 198 -2.01 -10.91 -13.21
N LYS A 199 -2.85 -11.57 -14.02
CA LYS A 199 -2.85 -13.04 -14.10
C LYS A 199 -1.48 -13.53 -14.58
N ASP A 200 -0.84 -14.38 -13.76
CA ASP A 200 -0.19 -15.67 -14.11
C ASP A 200 1.07 -15.95 -13.28
N ALA A 201 0.97 -16.84 -12.27
CA ALA A 201 2.07 -17.60 -11.62
C ALA A 201 1.53 -18.74 -10.70
N GLN A 202 2.31 -19.81 -10.47
CA GLN A 202 1.85 -21.16 -10.02
C GLN A 202 2.96 -21.92 -9.21
N VAL A 203 2.79 -23.01 -8.43
CA VAL A 203 1.67 -23.92 -8.06
C VAL A 203 1.82 -24.46 -6.60
N GLN A 204 0.73 -24.97 -5.99
CA GLN A 204 0.66 -26.06 -4.97
C GLN A 204 1.17 -25.93 -3.50
N GLY A 205 0.37 -26.51 -2.59
CA GLY A 205 0.85 -27.52 -1.61
C GLY A 205 1.04 -27.11 -0.15
N ALA A 206 0.04 -27.37 0.73
CA ALA A 206 0.14 -27.11 2.17
C ALA A 206 0.30 -28.39 3.02
N ALA A 207 1.28 -28.43 3.93
CA ALA A 207 1.28 -29.29 5.13
C ALA A 207 2.30 -28.86 6.20
N GLN A 208 1.92 -29.00 7.48
CA GLN A 208 2.79 -29.20 8.67
C GLN A 208 3.57 -28.01 9.24
N VAL A 209 2.82 -27.12 9.91
CA VAL A 209 3.35 -26.11 10.86
C VAL A 209 3.84 -26.78 12.16
N LYS A 210 5.12 -27.16 12.22
CA LYS A 210 5.90 -27.24 13.48
C LYS A 210 7.42 -27.15 13.31
N GLN A 211 7.95 -27.57 12.16
CA GLN A 211 9.38 -27.41 11.81
C GLN A 211 9.72 -26.00 11.29
N VAL A 212 8.74 -25.10 11.23
CA VAL A 212 8.81 -23.79 10.57
C VAL A 212 9.86 -22.86 11.18
N TRP A 213 10.13 -22.92 12.49
CA TRP A 213 11.09 -22.01 13.13
C TRP A 213 12.55 -22.32 12.79
N ASP A 214 12.96 -23.59 12.81
CA ASP A 214 14.35 -23.98 12.48
C ASP A 214 14.61 -24.00 10.96
N TRP A 215 13.56 -24.17 10.16
CA TRP A 215 13.66 -24.22 8.69
C TRP A 215 13.62 -22.82 8.02
N ALA A 216 12.98 -21.83 8.66
CA ALA A 216 12.90 -20.45 8.16
C ALA A 216 14.27 -19.78 7.96
N ALA A 217 15.35 -20.32 8.53
CA ALA A 217 16.69 -19.80 8.34
C ALA A 217 17.33 -20.12 6.97
N GLN A 218 16.83 -21.09 6.19
CA GLN A 218 17.60 -21.62 5.05
C GLN A 218 16.88 -21.94 3.73
N LYS A 219 15.54 -22.05 3.64
CA LYS A 219 14.86 -22.23 2.33
C LYS A 219 13.50 -21.52 2.24
N PHE A 220 13.47 -20.37 1.57
CA PHE A 220 12.24 -19.78 1.04
C PHE A 220 12.35 -19.61 -0.47
N LEU A 221 11.84 -20.60 -1.21
CA LEU A 221 11.51 -20.49 -2.63
C LEU A 221 10.03 -20.86 -2.79
N ASP A 222 9.29 -19.94 -3.40
CA ASP A 222 7.98 -20.05 -4.05
C ASP A 222 6.92 -21.00 -3.45
N ALA A 223 5.90 -20.40 -2.82
CA ALA A 223 4.60 -21.02 -2.57
C ALA A 223 3.47 -20.02 -2.95
N PRO A 224 2.32 -20.45 -3.50
CA PRO A 224 1.39 -19.50 -4.13
C PRO A 224 0.33 -18.91 -3.19
N VAL A 225 -0.18 -17.79 -3.65
CA VAL A 225 -1.28 -17.00 -3.07
C VAL A 225 -2.60 -17.80 -3.15
N ALA A 226 -3.44 -17.68 -2.13
CA ALA A 226 -4.80 -18.22 -2.17
C ALA A 226 -5.75 -17.22 -2.84
N ASP A 227 -6.59 -17.69 -3.76
CA ASP A 227 -7.56 -16.84 -4.47
C ASP A 227 -8.72 -16.38 -3.56
N ASN A 228 -9.30 -15.23 -3.91
CA ASN A 228 -10.42 -14.53 -3.27
C ASN A 228 -10.12 -13.76 -1.96
N ILE A 229 -9.41 -12.65 -2.09
CA ILE A 229 -9.40 -11.58 -1.08
C ILE A 229 -9.91 -10.28 -1.75
N PRO A 230 -10.93 -9.58 -1.19
CA PRO A 230 -11.51 -8.39 -1.80
C PRO A 230 -10.50 -7.28 -2.07
N GLN A 231 -10.85 -6.38 -3.00
CA GLN A 231 -10.16 -5.09 -3.12
C GLN A 231 -10.38 -4.33 -1.81
N GLY A 232 -9.33 -4.22 -1.00
CA GLY A 232 -9.42 -3.58 0.32
C GLY A 232 -9.85 -2.12 0.22
N ASP A 233 -10.44 -1.60 1.30
CA ASP A 233 -10.85 -0.20 1.37
C ASP A 233 -9.68 0.77 1.30
N TRP A 234 -10.01 2.06 1.17
CA TRP A 234 -9.04 3.14 1.43
C TRP A 234 -8.69 3.15 2.91
N ALA A 235 -7.53 3.71 3.26
CA ALA A 235 -7.26 4.06 4.64
C ALA A 235 -8.30 5.08 5.14
N THR A 236 -8.66 5.00 6.41
CA THR A 236 -9.64 5.89 7.03
C THR A 236 -9.11 6.43 8.35
N GLY A 237 -9.64 7.56 8.79
CA GLY A 237 -9.30 8.10 10.10
C GLY A 237 -9.94 9.45 10.37
N SER A 238 -9.35 10.20 11.31
CA SER A 238 -9.87 11.47 11.80
C SER A 238 -9.01 12.66 11.37
N TYR A 239 -9.63 13.85 11.38
CA TYR A 239 -8.94 15.13 11.23
C TYR A 239 -9.56 16.17 12.16
N ASP A 240 -8.74 16.86 12.95
CA ASP A 240 -9.15 18.04 13.71
C ASP A 240 -8.76 19.31 12.91
N PRO A 241 -9.72 20.10 12.40
CA PRO A 241 -9.40 21.30 11.64
C PRO A 241 -8.79 22.43 12.47
N ALA A 242 -8.96 22.45 13.81
CA ALA A 242 -8.44 23.50 14.67
C ALA A 242 -6.95 23.29 14.97
N THR A 243 -6.54 22.04 15.24
CA THR A 243 -5.15 21.70 15.56
C THR A 243 -4.37 21.13 14.36
N ARG A 244 -5.07 20.73 13.30
CA ARG A 244 -4.58 19.99 12.12
C ARG A 244 -4.01 18.61 12.43
N HIS A 245 -4.27 18.08 13.63
CA HIS A 245 -3.94 16.69 13.95
C HIS A 245 -4.80 15.73 13.14
N TYR A 246 -4.20 14.61 12.74
CA TYR A 246 -4.85 13.58 11.95
C TYR A 246 -4.51 12.18 12.46
N SER A 247 -5.36 11.21 12.11
CA SER A 247 -5.02 9.79 12.09
C SER A 247 -5.40 9.17 10.75
N LEU A 248 -4.67 8.13 10.33
CA LEU A 248 -5.00 7.27 9.19
C LEU A 248 -4.65 5.83 9.53
N GLN A 249 -5.61 4.92 9.39
CA GLN A 249 -5.44 3.50 9.67
C GLN A 249 -5.93 2.63 8.50
N TRP A 250 -5.22 1.55 8.19
CA TRP A 250 -5.67 0.51 7.26
C TRP A 250 -5.06 -0.85 7.55
N ARG A 251 -5.63 -1.88 6.91
CA ARG A 251 -5.07 -3.22 6.86
C ARG A 251 -4.65 -3.54 5.44
N SER A 252 -3.45 -4.08 5.26
CA SER A 252 -2.95 -4.56 3.97
C SER A 252 -2.40 -5.97 4.08
N LEU A 253 -3.03 -6.90 3.38
CA LEU A 253 -2.57 -8.29 3.28
C LEU A 253 -1.16 -8.32 2.67
N ILE A 254 -0.25 -9.09 3.24
CA ILE A 254 1.05 -9.40 2.63
C ILE A 254 0.86 -10.57 1.65
N VAL A 255 1.43 -10.42 0.44
CA VAL A 255 1.41 -11.42 -0.62
C VAL A 255 2.85 -11.73 -1.00
N GLY A 256 3.20 -13.01 -0.99
CA GLY A 256 4.56 -13.49 -1.24
C GLY A 256 5.55 -13.20 -0.11
N GLY A 257 6.76 -13.73 -0.28
CA GLY A 257 7.83 -13.64 0.73
C GLY A 257 7.56 -14.45 2.00
N PRO A 258 8.39 -14.31 3.05
CA PRO A 258 8.30 -15.10 4.28
C PRO A 258 7.08 -14.76 5.16
N PHE A 259 6.36 -13.69 4.83
CA PHE A 259 5.16 -13.24 5.55
C PHE A 259 3.88 -13.37 4.70
N ASP A 260 3.86 -14.23 3.68
CA ASP A 260 2.67 -14.46 2.86
C ASP A 260 1.42 -14.79 3.71
N LYS A 261 0.28 -14.19 3.35
CA LYS A 261 -1.02 -14.28 4.06
C LYS A 261 -1.08 -13.63 5.45
N PHE A 262 0.01 -13.07 5.98
CA PHE A 262 -0.05 -12.16 7.13
C PHE A 262 -0.71 -10.83 6.72
N THR A 263 -1.12 -10.02 7.67
CA THR A 263 -1.71 -8.70 7.41
C THR A 263 -0.96 -7.62 8.16
N GLY A 264 -0.47 -6.60 7.46
CA GLY A 264 -0.01 -5.37 8.06
C GLY A 264 -1.18 -4.50 8.51
N LEU A 265 -1.25 -4.19 9.79
CA LEU A 265 -2.05 -3.09 10.34
C LEU A 265 -1.13 -1.87 10.44
N TRP A 266 -1.55 -0.78 9.80
CA TRP A 266 -0.81 0.48 9.76
C TRP A 266 -1.63 1.55 10.43
N HIS A 267 -0.98 2.38 11.24
CA HIS A 267 -1.57 3.58 11.85
C HIS A 267 -0.57 4.73 11.73
N LEU A 268 -0.98 5.80 11.08
CA LEU A 268 -0.22 7.04 10.92
C LEU A 268 -0.91 8.13 11.74
N GLU A 269 -0.14 8.92 12.45
CA GLU A 269 -0.64 9.97 13.35
C GLU A 269 0.34 11.13 13.36
N GLY A 270 -0.19 12.35 13.43
CA GLY A 270 0.59 13.58 13.54
C GLY A 270 -0.16 14.78 13.00
N VAL A 271 0.51 15.69 12.30
CA VAL A 271 -0.03 17.01 11.90
C VAL A 271 0.03 17.21 10.38
N PHE A 272 -1.04 17.75 9.81
CA PHE A 272 -1.09 18.12 8.38
C PHE A 272 -0.57 19.55 8.13
N GLU A 273 0.39 19.64 7.20
CA GLU A 273 0.97 20.87 6.69
C GLU A 273 0.61 21.04 5.19
N PRO A 274 -0.30 21.97 4.84
CA PRO A 274 -0.68 22.21 3.46
C PRO A 274 0.52 22.59 2.58
N SER A 275 0.51 22.12 1.33
CA SER A 275 1.46 22.60 0.33
C SER A 275 1.24 24.10 0.09
N THR A 276 2.31 24.90 0.11
CA THR A 276 2.26 26.34 -0.17
C THR A 276 2.31 26.67 -1.66
N GLY A 277 2.08 25.69 -2.54
CA GLY A 277 1.98 25.87 -3.99
C GLY A 277 0.53 26.17 -4.42
N PRO A 278 0.32 26.91 -5.53
CA PRO A 278 -1.02 27.14 -6.07
C PRO A 278 -1.68 25.82 -6.48
N VAL A 279 -2.93 25.63 -6.07
CA VAL A 279 -3.78 24.52 -6.53
C VAL A 279 -3.96 24.66 -8.04
N PRO A 280 -3.63 23.65 -8.86
CA PRO A 280 -3.94 23.66 -10.28
C PRO A 280 -5.45 23.53 -10.47
N HIS A 281 -6.14 24.66 -10.56
CA HIS A 281 -7.49 24.68 -11.09
C HIS A 281 -7.42 24.25 -12.57
N GLY A 282 -7.91 23.04 -12.86
CA GLY A 282 -8.07 22.58 -14.23
C GLY A 282 -8.97 23.55 -15.01
N PRO A 283 -8.71 23.77 -16.31
CA PRO A 283 -9.45 24.75 -17.09
C PRO A 283 -10.92 24.33 -17.21
N SER A 284 -11.83 25.24 -16.87
CA SER A 284 -13.23 25.14 -17.23
C SER A 284 -13.36 25.17 -18.76
N SER A 285 -14.00 24.16 -19.34
CA SER A 285 -14.40 24.10 -20.76
C SER A 285 -15.65 23.24 -20.90
#